data_AF-A0A3S5K302-F1
#
_entry.id   AF-A0A3S5K302-F1
#
_cell.length_a   1.000
_cell.length_b   1.000
_cell.length_c   1.000
_cell.angle_alpha   90.00
_cell.angle_beta   90.00
_cell.angle_gamma   90.00
#
_symmetry.space_group_name_H-M   'P 1'
#
loop_
_entity.id
_entity.type
_entity.pdbx_description
1 polymer ?
#
loop_
_entity_poly.entity_id
_entity_poly.type
_entity_poly.pdbx_seq_one_letter_code
_entity_poly.pdbx_strand_id
1 'polypeptide(L)'
;MTNMHAYEFVWENLEQLFNLKPVARQHPAKGEFCDILAVYNKQLSILELKNTEDRYVVQQLTRYYDNLFDLKPFAEQIDYSLPVKLIALAPTFHRHNYIDRKYSRLDIDFVQITGRCM
;
A
#
# COMPACT_ATOMS: atom_id res chain seq x y z
N MET A 1 -6.45 21.00 9.78
CA MET A 1 -5.31 20.43 10.53
C MET A 1 -5.87 19.23 11.27
N THR A 2 -5.75 17.98 10.82
CA THR A 2 -4.52 17.15 10.86
C THR A 2 -4.69 15.86 10.03
N ASN A 3 -4.75 15.95 8.69
CA ASN A 3 -4.78 14.78 7.79
C ASN A 3 -3.37 14.22 7.45
N MET A 4 -2.33 14.98 7.79
CA MET A 4 -0.95 14.74 7.34
C MET A 4 -0.18 13.75 8.24
N HIS A 5 -0.60 13.56 9.50
CA HIS A 5 0.25 12.87 10.47
C HIS A 5 0.41 11.37 10.21
N ALA A 6 -0.65 10.64 9.88
CA ALA A 6 -0.55 9.18 9.71
C ALA A 6 0.23 8.81 8.44
N TYR A 7 -0.05 9.50 7.34
CA TYR A 7 0.65 9.28 6.08
C TYR A 7 2.14 9.66 6.18
N GLU A 8 2.45 10.86 6.67
CA GLU A 8 3.84 11.28 6.84
C GLU A 8 4.56 10.39 7.87
N PHE A 9 3.91 10.01 8.98
CA PHE A 9 4.49 9.08 9.95
C PHE A 9 4.85 7.73 9.31
N VAL A 10 3.94 7.12 8.53
CA VAL A 10 4.24 5.86 7.86
C VAL A 10 5.39 6.05 6.88
N TRP A 11 5.35 7.09 6.05
CA TRP A 11 6.38 7.39 5.06
C TRP A 11 7.77 7.58 5.68
N GLU A 12 7.87 8.40 6.73
CA GLU A 12 9.13 8.70 7.43
C GLU A 12 9.68 7.49 8.19
N ASN A 13 8.84 6.51 8.54
CA ASN A 13 9.21 5.36 9.37
C ASN A 13 9.07 4.01 8.66
N LEU A 14 8.97 3.98 7.31
CA LEU A 14 8.79 2.74 6.52
C LEU A 14 9.84 1.66 6.84
N GLU A 15 11.11 2.05 6.96
CA GLU A 15 12.20 1.12 7.24
C GLU A 15 12.08 0.53 8.64
N GLN A 16 11.66 1.32 9.62
CA GLN A 16 11.52 0.89 11.01
C GLN A 16 10.26 0.03 11.22
N LEU A 17 9.16 0.39 10.56
CA LEU A 17 7.87 -0.29 10.71
C LEU A 17 7.80 -1.59 9.90
N PHE A 18 8.39 -1.60 8.71
CA PHE A 18 8.20 -2.68 7.73
C PHE A 18 9.49 -3.21 7.11
N ASN A 19 10.66 -2.65 7.46
CA ASN A 19 11.94 -2.95 6.78
C ASN A 19 11.88 -2.67 5.27
N LEU A 20 11.10 -1.65 4.88
CA LEU A 20 10.90 -1.24 3.49
C LEU A 20 11.65 0.05 3.19
N LYS A 21 12.34 0.10 2.05
CA LYS A 21 12.96 1.31 1.51
C LYS A 21 11.98 2.03 0.58
N PRO A 22 11.75 3.34 0.75
CA PRO A 22 10.83 4.10 -0.10
C PRO A 22 11.33 4.18 -1.55
N VAL A 23 10.41 4.07 -2.51
CA VAL A 23 10.68 4.29 -3.96
C VAL A 23 9.93 5.52 -4.45
N ALA A 24 8.62 5.58 -4.23
CA ALA A 24 7.78 6.67 -4.68
C ALA A 24 6.56 6.84 -3.77
N ARG A 25 5.99 8.04 -3.78
CA ARG A 25 4.80 8.42 -3.02
C ARG A 25 3.80 9.10 -3.96
N GLN A 26 2.51 8.86 -3.77
CA GLN A 26 1.44 9.38 -4.65
C GLN A 26 1.76 9.15 -6.14
N HIS A 27 2.22 7.94 -6.49
CA HIS A 27 2.70 7.64 -7.84
C HIS A 27 1.52 7.45 -8.80
N PRO A 28 1.43 8.23 -9.90
CA PRO A 28 0.35 8.09 -10.86
C PRO A 28 0.54 6.82 -11.72
N ALA A 29 -0.51 6.01 -11.86
CA ALA A 29 -0.53 4.84 -12.72
C ALA A 29 -1.93 4.66 -13.34
N LYS A 30 -2.03 4.85 -14.67
CA LYS A 30 -3.27 4.76 -15.46
C LYS A 30 -4.48 5.51 -14.87
N GLY A 31 -4.28 6.72 -14.36
CA GLY A 31 -5.34 7.58 -13.82
C GLY A 31 -5.65 7.36 -12.33
N GLU A 32 -5.03 6.37 -11.69
CA GLU A 32 -5.06 6.18 -10.24
C GLU A 32 -3.74 6.69 -9.62
N PHE A 33 -3.73 6.92 -8.30
CA PHE A 33 -2.53 7.33 -7.54
C PHE A 33 -2.24 6.30 -6.45
N CYS A 34 -1.09 5.62 -6.56
CA CYS A 34 -0.63 4.69 -5.53
C CYS A 34 -0.02 5.48 -4.38
N ASP A 35 -0.52 5.28 -3.15
CA ASP A 35 -0.07 6.05 -1.99
C ASP A 35 1.44 5.92 -1.76
N ILE A 36 1.95 4.70 -1.59
CA ILE A 36 3.37 4.44 -1.38
C ILE A 36 3.80 3.20 -2.16
N LEU A 37 4.92 3.33 -2.88
CA LEU A 37 5.70 2.23 -3.44
C LEU A 37 7.00 2.14 -2.65
N ALA A 38 7.32 0.93 -2.18
CA ALA A 38 8.52 0.67 -1.43
C ALA A 38 9.10 -0.72 -1.78
N VAL A 39 10.35 -0.98 -1.40
CA VAL A 39 11.01 -2.25 -1.69
C VAL A 39 11.72 -2.85 -0.48
N TYR A 40 11.69 -4.18 -0.39
CA TYR A 40 12.64 -4.96 0.39
C TYR A 40 13.49 -5.78 -0.56
N ASN A 41 14.80 -5.53 -0.66
CA ASN A 41 15.69 -6.23 -1.58
C ASN A 41 15.14 -6.31 -3.04
N LYS A 42 14.68 -5.17 -3.58
CA LYS A 42 14.01 -5.03 -4.90
C LYS A 42 12.62 -5.67 -5.05
N GLN A 43 12.14 -6.41 -4.05
CA GLN A 43 10.76 -6.90 -4.01
C GLN A 43 9.80 -5.73 -3.78
N LEU A 44 8.89 -5.47 -4.71
CA LEU A 44 7.91 -4.40 -4.58
C LEU A 44 6.89 -4.67 -3.46
N SER A 45 6.66 -3.65 -2.65
CA SER A 45 5.52 -3.51 -1.74
C SER A 45 4.69 -2.30 -2.16
N ILE A 46 3.38 -2.49 -2.35
CA ILE A 46 2.41 -1.44 -2.65
C ILE A 46 1.57 -1.23 -1.41
N LEU A 47 1.60 -0.02 -0.86
CA LEU A 47 0.85 0.33 0.35
C LEU A 47 -0.27 1.31 -0.01
N GLU A 48 -1.46 1.06 0.51
CA GLU A 48 -2.61 1.98 0.46
C GLU A 48 -3.02 2.33 1.89
N LEU A 49 -3.16 3.62 2.18
CA LEU A 49 -3.41 4.14 3.52
C LEU A 49 -4.81 4.76 3.60
N LYS A 50 -5.54 4.42 4.65
CA LYS A 50 -6.85 5.00 4.96
C LYS A 50 -6.86 5.60 6.35
N ASN A 51 -7.33 6.83 6.45
CA ASN A 51 -7.49 7.53 7.73
C ASN A 51 -8.76 7.11 8.49
N THR A 52 -9.69 6.46 7.80
CA THR A 52 -10.96 5.98 8.33
C THR A 52 -11.25 4.59 7.78
N GLU A 53 -12.31 3.96 8.26
CA GLU A 53 -12.84 2.79 7.58
C GLU A 53 -13.20 3.11 6.12
N ASP A 54 -12.81 2.23 5.20
CA ASP A 54 -13.10 2.29 3.78
C ASP A 54 -13.63 0.93 3.30
N ARG A 55 -14.29 0.88 2.12
CA ARG A 55 -14.86 -0.34 1.53
C ARG A 55 -14.17 -0.81 0.25
N TYR A 56 -13.18 -0.07 -0.24
CA TYR A 56 -12.59 -0.26 -1.56
C TYR A 56 -11.07 -0.45 -1.56
N VAL A 57 -10.43 -0.49 -0.39
CA VAL A 57 -8.97 -0.59 -0.25
C VAL A 57 -8.39 -1.82 -0.96
N VAL A 58 -9.11 -2.95 -0.95
CA VAL A 58 -8.70 -4.17 -1.65
C VAL A 58 -8.77 -3.96 -3.16
N GLN A 59 -9.86 -3.37 -3.64
CA GLN A 59 -10.08 -3.06 -5.06
C GLN A 59 -9.02 -2.07 -5.57
N GLN A 60 -8.71 -1.04 -4.78
CA GLN A 60 -7.64 -0.09 -5.12
C GLN A 60 -6.29 -0.80 -5.25
N LEU A 61 -5.89 -1.60 -4.25
CA LEU A 61 -4.64 -2.37 -4.31
C LEU A 61 -4.60 -3.32 -5.51
N THR A 62 -5.73 -3.95 -5.88
CA THR A 62 -5.78 -4.81 -7.07
C THR A 62 -5.59 -4.03 -8.37
N ARG A 63 -6.15 -2.81 -8.48
CA ARG A 63 -5.94 -1.94 -9.64
C ARG A 63 -4.50 -1.44 -9.72
N TYR A 64 -3.90 -1.07 -8.58
CA TYR A 64 -2.52 -0.62 -8.55
C TYR A 64 -1.56 -1.74 -8.95
N TYR A 65 -1.78 -2.95 -8.45
CA TYR A 65 -1.03 -4.14 -8.86
C TYR A 65 -1.07 -4.31 -10.38
N ASP A 66 -2.26 -4.33 -10.98
CA ASP A 66 -2.41 -4.51 -12.44
C ASP A 66 -1.71 -3.40 -13.23
N ASN A 67 -1.92 -2.15 -12.83
CA ASN A 67 -1.31 -1.00 -13.48
C ASN A 67 0.22 -1.04 -13.42
N LEU A 68 0.81 -1.41 -12.28
CA LEU A 68 2.26 -1.47 -12.09
C LEU A 68 2.89 -2.66 -12.81
N PHE A 69 2.21 -3.79 -12.92
CA PHE A 69 2.70 -4.94 -13.70
C PHE A 69 2.70 -4.69 -15.21
N ASP A 70 1.76 -3.87 -15.70
CA ASP A 70 1.74 -3.45 -17.10
C ASP A 70 2.82 -2.39 -17.39
N LEU A 71 2.91 -1.36 -16.54
CA LEU A 71 3.80 -0.21 -16.77
C LEU A 71 5.26 -0.46 -16.36
N LYS A 72 5.49 -1.33 -15.36
CA LYS A 72 6.79 -1.66 -14.77
C LYS A 72 7.69 -0.45 -14.45
N PRO A 73 7.19 0.59 -13.74
CA PRO A 73 8.02 1.75 -13.41
C PRO A 73 9.16 1.37 -12.46
N PHE A 74 10.22 2.19 -12.45
CA PHE A 74 11.39 2.04 -11.56
C PHE A 74 12.09 0.66 -11.67
N ALA A 75 12.17 0.08 -12.87
CA ALA A 75 12.77 -1.24 -13.10
C ALA A 75 14.24 -1.40 -12.66
N GLU A 76 14.97 -0.30 -12.43
CA GLU A 76 16.31 -0.33 -11.84
C GLU A 76 16.28 -0.69 -10.33
N GLN A 77 15.20 -0.29 -9.64
CA GLN A 77 14.98 -0.45 -8.20
C GLN A 77 14.04 -1.63 -7.88
N ILE A 78 13.11 -1.95 -8.78
CA ILE A 78 12.09 -2.97 -8.61
C ILE A 78 12.37 -4.14 -9.55
N ASP A 79 12.42 -5.36 -9.00
CA ASP A 79 12.44 -6.59 -9.77
C ASP A 79 11.02 -7.18 -9.86
N TYR A 80 10.36 -6.98 -11.01
CA TYR A 80 9.00 -7.47 -11.27
C TYR A 80 8.91 -8.99 -11.49
N SER A 81 10.02 -9.73 -11.43
CA SER A 81 9.98 -11.20 -11.37
C SER A 81 9.72 -11.73 -9.96
N LEU A 82 9.92 -10.89 -8.93
CA LEU A 82 9.65 -11.23 -7.54
C LEU A 82 8.15 -11.06 -7.21
N PRO A 83 7.62 -11.82 -6.24
CA PRO A 83 6.24 -11.65 -5.79
C PRO A 83 6.04 -10.26 -5.17
N VAL A 84 4.90 -9.63 -5.42
CA VAL A 84 4.58 -8.30 -4.86
C VAL A 84 3.80 -8.44 -3.56
N LYS A 85 4.16 -7.62 -2.56
CA LYS A 85 3.39 -7.49 -1.33
C LYS A 85 2.39 -6.35 -1.43
N LEU A 86 1.14 -6.59 -1.04
CA LEU A 86 0.10 -5.57 -0.98
C LEU A 86 -0.26 -5.35 0.48
N ILE A 87 -0.23 -4.10 0.93
CA ILE A 87 -0.46 -3.78 2.34
C ILE A 87 -1.49 -2.66 2.43
N ALA A 88 -2.62 -2.93 3.08
CA ALA A 88 -3.60 -1.92 3.43
C ALA A 88 -3.36 -1.48 4.88
N LEU A 89 -3.24 -0.17 5.12
CA LEU A 89 -3.14 0.41 6.45
C LEU A 89 -4.38 1.23 6.77
N ALA A 90 -5.08 0.92 7.86
CA ALA A 90 -6.28 1.66 8.26
C ALA A 90 -6.51 1.55 9.78
N PRO A 91 -7.23 2.48 10.42
CA PRO A 91 -7.60 2.33 11.83
C PRO A 91 -8.58 1.17 12.06
N THR A 92 -9.39 0.84 11.05
CA THR A 92 -10.37 -0.26 11.04
C THR A 92 -10.64 -0.68 9.60
N PHE A 93 -11.05 -1.94 9.39
CA PHE A 93 -11.45 -2.44 8.07
C PHE A 93 -12.92 -2.87 8.07
N HIS A 94 -13.66 -2.45 7.04
CA HIS A 94 -15.05 -2.85 6.85
C HIS A 94 -15.15 -4.35 6.54
N ARG A 95 -16.28 -5.00 6.87
CA ARG A 95 -16.51 -6.43 6.57
C ARG A 95 -16.28 -6.78 5.09
N HIS A 96 -16.57 -5.84 4.19
CA HIS A 96 -16.40 -6.04 2.75
C HIS A 96 -14.93 -6.27 2.39
N ASN A 97 -14.00 -5.47 2.94
CA ASN A 97 -12.57 -5.66 2.72
C ASN A 97 -12.12 -7.07 3.12
N TYR A 98 -12.64 -7.62 4.22
CA TYR A 98 -12.32 -8.99 4.62
C TYR A 98 -12.87 -10.05 3.65
N ILE A 99 -14.07 -9.84 3.11
CA ILE A 99 -14.66 -10.72 2.09
C ILE A 99 -13.82 -10.62 0.80
N ASP A 100 -13.52 -9.41 0.36
CA ASP A 100 -12.78 -9.15 -0.87
C ASP A 100 -11.35 -9.73 -0.77
N ARG A 101 -10.66 -9.55 0.36
CA ARG A 101 -9.38 -10.20 0.63
C ARG A 101 -9.51 -11.73 0.62
N LYS A 102 -10.53 -12.29 1.27
CA LYS A 102 -10.73 -13.75 1.37
C LYS A 102 -10.86 -14.43 0.00
N TYR A 103 -11.46 -13.75 -0.97
CA TYR A 103 -11.68 -14.28 -2.32
C TYR A 103 -10.70 -13.70 -3.37
N SER A 104 -9.80 -12.81 -2.95
CA SER A 104 -8.70 -12.31 -3.77
C SER A 104 -7.70 -13.43 -4.05
N ARG A 105 -7.10 -13.40 -5.25
CA ARG A 105 -5.93 -14.25 -5.59
C ARG A 105 -4.60 -13.59 -5.22
N LEU A 106 -4.63 -12.30 -4.89
CA LEU A 106 -3.46 -11.53 -4.45
C LEU A 106 -3.35 -11.61 -2.93
N ASP A 107 -2.12 -11.74 -2.44
CA ASP A 107 -1.80 -11.74 -1.02
C ASP A 107 -1.81 -10.30 -0.49
N ILE A 108 -2.80 -9.98 0.35
CA ILE A 108 -3.06 -8.62 0.85
C ILE A 108 -3.04 -8.63 2.38
N ASP A 109 -2.08 -7.92 2.96
CA ASP A 109 -1.96 -7.73 4.40
C ASP A 109 -2.82 -6.56 4.87
N PHE A 110 -3.56 -6.76 5.96
CA PHE A 110 -4.27 -5.68 6.65
C PHE A 110 -3.50 -5.34 7.92
N VAL A 111 -3.01 -4.12 7.99
CA VAL A 111 -2.30 -3.57 9.15
C VAL A 111 -3.19 -2.53 9.80
N GLN A 112 -3.67 -2.84 10.99
CA GLN A 112 -4.47 -1.90 11.76
C GLN A 112 -3.56 -0.87 12.45
N ILE A 113 -3.71 0.41 12.14
CA ILE A 113 -2.96 1.49 12.77
C ILE A 113 -3.85 2.23 13.78
N THR A 114 -3.62 2.00 15.07
CA THR A 114 -4.34 2.72 16.13
C THR A 114 -3.61 4.02 16.46
N GLY A 115 -4.04 5.13 15.85
CA GLY A 115 -3.61 6.44 16.29
C GLY A 115 -4.32 6.83 17.57
N ARG A 116 -3.66 6.71 18.73
CA ARG A 116 -3.79 7.79 19.72
C ARG A 116 -2.84 8.88 19.24
N CYS A 117 -3.33 9.78 18.39
CA CYS A 117 -2.77 11.12 18.39
C CYS A 117 -3.10 11.69 19.79
N MET A 118 -2.11 11.68 20.69
CA MET A 118 -2.15 12.56 21.86
C MET A 118 -1.87 13.98 21.40
#